data_AF-A0A919ARF1-F1
#
_entry.id   AF-A0A919ARF1-F1
#
_cell.length_a   1.000
_cell.length_b   1.000
_cell.length_c   1.000
_cell.angle_alpha   90.00
_cell.angle_beta   90.00
_cell.angle_gamma   90.00
#
_symmetry.space_group_name_H-M   'P 1'
#
loop_
_entity.id
_entity.type
_entity.pdbx_description
1 polymer ?
#
loop_
_entity_poly.entity_id
_entity_poly.type
_entity_poly.pdbx_seq_one_letter_code
_entity_poly.pdbx_strand_id
1 'polypeptide(L)' 'MAAARQFHAREGHLTVPRKHVEDVDGEPVGLGQFLNNARRRAATLSPQRRADLDALGMRW' A
#
# COMPACT_ATOMS: atom_id res chain seq x y z
N MET A 1 -6.31 3.03 2.82
CA MET A 1 -4.90 3.34 3.22
C MET A 1 -4.52 2.77 4.60
N ALA A 2 -5.46 2.32 5.43
CA ALA A 2 -5.16 1.77 6.76
C ALA A 2 -4.16 0.60 6.72
N ALA A 3 -4.39 -0.41 5.88
CA ALA A 3 -3.46 -1.54 5.70
C ALA A 3 -2.02 -1.13 5.35
N ALA A 4 -1.85 -0.15 4.45
CA ALA A 4 -0.52 0.33 4.07
C ALA A 4 0.18 1.03 5.23
N ARG A 5 -0.56 1.85 6.00
CA ARG A 5 -0.02 2.51 7.21
C ARG A 5 0.32 1.50 8.31
N GLN A 6 -0.52 0.50 8.53
CA GLN A 6 -0.30 -0.57 9.50
C GLN A 6 0.96 -1.37 9.17
N PHE A 7 1.09 -1.82 7.90
CA PHE A 7 2.29 -2.50 7.45
C PHE A 7 3.53 -1.62 7.59
N HIS A 8 3.46 -0.36 7.18
CA HIS A 8 4.58 0.57 7.30
C HIS A 8 4.96 0.86 8.76
N ALA A 9 4.00 0.98 9.67
CA ALA A 9 4.28 1.18 11.08
C ALA A 9 5.04 -0.01 11.70
N ARG A 10 4.80 -1.23 11.20
CA ARG A 10 5.48 -2.44 11.65
C ARG A 10 6.84 -2.68 10.97
N GLU A 11 6.92 -2.49 9.66
CA GLU A 11 8.09 -2.87 8.85
C GLU A 11 8.97 -1.67 8.45
N GLY A 12 8.49 -0.44 8.58
CA GLY A 12 9.19 0.78 8.17
C GLY A 12 9.30 0.99 6.65
N HIS A 13 8.62 0.16 5.85
CA HIS A 13 8.67 0.24 4.39
C HIS A 13 7.40 -0.34 3.72
N LEU A 14 7.20 -0.08 2.43
CA LEU A 14 6.14 -0.69 1.61
C LEU A 14 6.64 -1.77 0.61
N THR A 15 7.68 -2.51 0.99
CA THR A 15 8.13 -3.72 0.26
C THR A 15 7.26 -4.92 0.63
N VAL A 16 6.01 -4.91 0.13
CA VAL A 16 5.00 -5.89 0.48
C VAL A 16 4.99 -7.06 -0.52
N PRO A 17 5.06 -8.33 -0.09
CA PRO A 17 4.88 -9.49 -0.97
C PRO A 17 3.53 -9.45 -1.71
N ARG A 18 3.49 -9.90 -2.97
CA ARG A 18 2.29 -9.78 -3.83
C ARG A 18 1.02 -10.39 -3.23
N LYS A 19 1.14 -11.51 -2.51
CA LYS A 19 0.00 -12.23 -1.89
C LYS A 19 -0.28 -11.81 -0.44
N HIS A 20 0.41 -10.78 0.06
CA HIS A 20 0.26 -10.34 1.45
C HIS A 20 -1.12 -9.74 1.71
N VAL A 21 -1.69 -10.11 2.86
CA VAL A 21 -2.97 -9.63 3.38
C VAL A 21 -2.72 -9.05 4.77
N GLU A 22 -3.24 -7.86 5.02
CA GLU A 22 -3.34 -7.29 6.37
C GLU A 22 -4.77 -7.49 6.86
N ASP A 23 -4.93 -7.81 8.14
CA ASP A 23 -6.22 -7.67 8.82
C ASP A 23 -6.35 -6.20 9.28
N VAL A 24 -7.43 -5.54 8.87
CA VAL A 24 -7.76 -4.18 9.29
C VAL A 24 -9.15 -4.21 9.88
N ASP A 25 -9.25 -4.03 11.20
CA ASP A 25 -10.51 -4.00 11.94
C ASP A 25 -11.38 -5.26 11.73
N GLY A 26 -10.76 -6.44 11.57
CA GLY A 26 -11.43 -7.71 11.34
C GLY A 26 -11.70 -8.02 9.87
N GLU A 27 -11.31 -7.14 8.95
CA GLU A 27 -11.51 -7.30 7.51
C GLU A 27 -10.18 -7.60 6.80
N PRO A 28 -10.10 -8.68 6.00
CA PRO A 28 -8.89 -9.03 5.26
C PRO A 28 -8.69 -8.09 4.06
N VAL A 29 -7.57 -7.35 4.05
CA VAL A 29 -7.19 -6.42 3.00
C VAL A 29 -5.97 -6.94 2.23
N GLY A 30 -6.16 -7.26 0.95
CA GLY A 30 -5.09 -7.68 0.03
C GLY A 30 -4.09 -6.56 -0.32
N LEU A 31 -3.25 -6.18 0.64
CA LEU A 31 -2.31 -5.07 0.51
C LEU A 31 -1.30 -5.29 -0.63
N GLY A 32 -0.77 -6.50 -0.77
CA GLY A 32 0.20 -6.82 -1.82
C GLY A 32 -0.37 -6.60 -3.23
N GLN A 33 -1.63 -7.02 -3.44
CA GLN A 33 -2.33 -6.82 -4.71
C GLN A 33 -2.65 -5.35 -4.94
N PHE A 34 -3.11 -4.63 -3.91
CA PHE A 34 -3.38 -3.20 -3.97
C PHE A 34 -2.14 -2.40 -4.41
N LEU A 35 -0.99 -2.62 -3.77
CA LEU A 35 0.24 -1.91 -4.11
C LEU A 35 0.77 -2.28 -5.50
N ASN A 36 0.63 -3.54 -5.92
CA ASN A 36 0.97 -3.95 -7.28
C ASN A 36 0.12 -3.23 -8.34
N ASN A 37 -1.18 -3.08 -8.09
CA ASN A 37 -2.07 -2.31 -8.97
C ASN A 37 -1.74 -0.82 -8.96
N ALA A 38 -1.44 -0.26 -7.79
CA ALA A 38 -1.03 1.14 -7.65
C ALA A 38 0.21 1.46 -8.51
N ARG A 39 1.23 0.58 -8.52
CA ARG A 39 2.41 0.71 -9.40
C ARG A 39 2.04 0.72 -10.88
N ARG A 40 1.24 -0.26 -11.31
CA ARG A 40 0.80 -0.40 -12.71
C ARG A 40 -0.01 0.80 -13.20
N ARG A 41 -0.76 1.43 -12.29
CA ARG A 41 -1.65 2.56 -12.60
C ARG A 41 -1.12 3.90 -12.12
N ALA A 42 0.19 4.00 -11.83
CA ALA A 42 0.81 5.18 -11.28
C ALA A 42 0.50 6.45 -12.10
N ALA A 43 0.50 6.36 -13.43
CA ALA A 43 0.20 7.46 -14.33
C ALA A 43 -1.24 8.00 -14.22
N THR A 44 -2.17 7.19 -13.71
CA THR A 44 -3.60 7.53 -13.57
C THR A 44 -4.03 7.68 -12.11
N LEU A 45 -3.09 7.58 -11.16
CA LEU A 45 -3.41 7.73 -9.74
C LEU A 45 -3.74 9.19 -9.44
N SER A 46 -4.70 9.42 -8.54
CA SER A 46 -4.96 10.78 -8.07
C SER A 46 -3.72 11.34 -7.35
N PRO A 47 -3.43 12.65 -7.47
CA PRO A 47 -2.27 13.26 -6.82
C PRO A 47 -2.22 13.01 -5.32
N GLN A 48 -3.37 13.12 -4.64
CA GLN A 48 -3.47 12.85 -3.20
C GLN A 48 -3.04 11.43 -2.85
N ARG A 49 -3.52 10.42 -3.61
CA ARG A 49 -3.23 9.03 -3.29
C ARG A 49 -1.78 8.66 -3.63
N ARG A 50 -1.19 9.33 -4.62
CA ARG A 50 0.24 9.21 -4.90
C ARG A 50 1.06 9.78 -3.75
N ALA A 51 0.74 10.99 -3.30
CA ALA A 51 1.40 11.63 -2.16
C ALA A 51 1.29 10.80 -0.87
N ASP A 52 0.11 10.24 -0.57
CA ASP A 52 -0.09 9.37 0.60
C ASP A 52 0.80 8.11 0.56
N LEU A 53 1.02 7.53 -0.63
CA LEU A 53 1.89 6.36 -0.79
C LEU A 53 3.37 6.76 -0.74
N ASP A 54 3.74 7.89 -1.36
CA ASP A 54 5.10 8.44 -1.32
C ASP A 54 5.53 8.72 0.13
N ALA A 55 4.64 9.28 0.96
CA ALA A 55 4.87 9.51 2.39
C ALA A 55 5.13 8.22 3.20
N LEU A 56 4.72 7.07 2.67
CA LEU A 56 4.94 5.74 3.26
C LEU A 56 6.13 5.01 2.58
N GLY A 57 6.97 5.72 1.84
CA GLY A 57 8.14 5.13 1.17
C GLY A 57 7.78 4.23 0.00
N MET A 58 6.64 4.46 -0.67
CA MET A 58 6.26 3.70 -1.84
C MET A 58 7.31 3.81 -2.96
N ARG A 59 7.67 2.66 -3.50
CA ARG A 59 8.51 2.54 -4.69
C ARG A 59 7.60 2.17 -5.86
N TRP A 60 7.63 2.98 -6.91
CA TRP A 60 6.79 2.86 -8.10
C TRP A 60 7.32 1.80 -9.06
#